data_AF-A0A8J6CSS4-F1
#
_entry.id   AF-A0A8J6CSS4-F1
#
_cell.length_a   1.000
_cell.length_b   1.000
_cell.length_c   1.000
_cell.angle_alpha   90.00
_cell.angle_beta   90.00
_cell.angle_gamma   90.00
#
_symmetry.space_group_name_H-M   'P 1'
#
loop_
_entity.id
_entity.type
_entity.pdbx_description
1 polymer ?
#
loop_
_entity_poly.entity_id
_entity_poly.type
_entity_poly.pdbx_seq_one_letter_code
_entity_poly.pdbx_strand_id
1 'polypeptide(L)'
;MGRVFGLMPERRRFEAEGLCPKRRRPVTVRSSDRRAPPSPATVHGGRSFKKVLGGADMGGGGKFGPLHICFYEKDDDEARNETLLKFAKYDFNRIQMMLQQELSNLCSEWKEENMESRLPYARNRIVECFFSAIAIYFEPCYARACNIYAKLLSTLVLIDDTYDAYSTYEELQHFTDAIQRFDIDAIDELPTNYLKLVYETILNIHNQVKNKVEKERRCYAVSYTINEFKKLAEACFVERRWVHRSYVPTFDEYMDTAMASSAGLVSVCQALIGMEEADETAYQWLINTDNKLHKAVNKIARLYDDITTNEAEEKRGLVCGTSCYMKQYGVTRQEAVEAYREMIEVAWKDMNEGCLKPMPVSNKIAVRALNVARLVLVLYKKDDGFTRPELFLKDAIAKLLIHPIPLCH
;
A
#
# COMPACT_ATOMS: atom_id res chain seq x y z
N MET A 1 29.85 -61.24 -2.25
CA MET A 1 28.78 -62.24 -2.54
C MET A 1 27.71 -61.54 -3.39
N GLY A 2 27.10 -62.19 -4.40
CA GLY A 2 26.00 -61.66 -5.27
C GLY A 2 26.30 -60.33 -6.03
N ARG A 3 26.49 -60.22 -7.36
CA ARG A 3 25.73 -60.67 -8.56
C ARG A 3 24.28 -60.13 -8.60
N VAL A 4 23.95 -59.11 -9.42
CA VAL A 4 23.71 -59.06 -10.91
C VAL A 4 22.25 -59.43 -11.27
N PHE A 5 21.50 -58.78 -12.17
CA PHE A 5 21.73 -57.72 -13.20
C PHE A 5 21.47 -56.27 -12.66
N GLY A 6 21.42 -55.13 -13.40
CA GLY A 6 21.35 -54.75 -14.83
C GLY A 6 19.93 -54.26 -15.24
N LEU A 7 19.64 -53.47 -16.31
CA LEU A 7 20.31 -52.48 -17.18
C LEU A 7 19.37 -52.24 -18.42
N MET A 8 18.65 -51.09 -18.51
CA MET A 8 18.37 -50.26 -19.74
C MET A 8 17.76 -50.89 -21.06
N PRO A 9 17.40 -50.11 -22.13
CA PRO A 9 17.11 -48.67 -22.30
C PRO A 9 15.93 -48.25 -23.26
N GLU A 10 15.70 -46.92 -23.37
CA GLU A 10 15.41 -46.09 -24.58
C GLU A 10 14.02 -45.91 -25.33
N ARG A 11 13.73 -44.60 -25.59
CA ARG A 11 13.11 -43.89 -26.77
C ARG A 11 11.74 -44.25 -27.40
N ARG A 12 10.80 -43.30 -27.26
CA ARG A 12 10.20 -42.38 -28.30
C ARG A 12 9.20 -41.42 -27.59
N ARG A 13 8.99 -40.12 -27.87
CA ARG A 13 9.13 -39.15 -29.01
C ARG A 13 7.84 -39.00 -29.86
N PHE A 14 7.38 -37.74 -30.00
CA PHE A 14 6.11 -37.27 -30.63
C PHE A 14 4.84 -37.64 -29.84
N GLU A 15 3.71 -36.92 -29.97
CA GLU A 15 3.32 -35.87 -30.95
C GLU A 15 2.48 -34.75 -30.30
N ALA A 16 2.12 -33.70 -31.06
CA ALA A 16 1.28 -32.60 -30.59
C ALA A 16 0.18 -32.26 -31.60
N GLU A 17 -1.08 -32.26 -31.16
CA GLU A 17 -2.23 -31.79 -31.94
C GLU A 17 -3.10 -30.85 -31.09
N GLY A 18 -3.50 -29.71 -31.66
CA GLY A 18 -4.47 -28.79 -31.08
C GLY A 18 -5.74 -28.73 -31.93
N LEU A 19 -6.91 -28.70 -31.29
CA LEU A 19 -8.19 -28.64 -31.99
C LEU A 19 -9.18 -27.64 -31.37
N CYS A 20 -9.32 -26.49 -32.04
CA CYS A 20 -10.56 -25.71 -32.06
C CYS A 20 -11.02 -25.70 -33.52
N PRO A 21 -12.26 -26.13 -33.84
CA PRO A 21 -13.29 -25.11 -34.02
C PRO A 21 -14.75 -25.55 -33.77
N LYS A 22 -15.63 -24.59 -33.45
CA LYS A 22 -16.74 -24.20 -34.37
C LYS A 22 -17.57 -23.02 -33.86
N ARG A 23 -17.84 -22.07 -34.75
CA ARG A 23 -18.84 -21.01 -34.58
C ARG A 23 -20.25 -21.61 -34.63
N ARG A 24 -21.18 -21.10 -33.84
CA ARG A 24 -22.63 -21.10 -34.15
C ARG A 24 -23.14 -19.64 -34.16
N ARG A 25 -24.13 -19.37 -35.00
CA ARG A 25 -24.72 -18.02 -35.21
C ARG A 25 -25.99 -17.84 -34.33
N PRO A 26 -26.52 -16.61 -34.17
CA PRO A 26 -27.34 -16.25 -33.02
C PRO A 26 -28.77 -16.78 -33.09
N VAL A 27 -29.41 -16.87 -31.92
CA VAL A 27 -30.85 -17.08 -31.76
C VAL A 27 -31.47 -15.79 -31.22
N THR A 28 -32.24 -15.10 -32.05
CA THR A 28 -33.07 -13.97 -31.61
C THR A 28 -34.38 -14.48 -31.00
N VAL A 29 -34.64 -14.15 -29.74
CA VAL A 29 -35.98 -14.26 -29.11
C VAL A 29 -36.49 -12.86 -28.78
N ARG A 30 -37.81 -12.68 -28.86
CA ARG A 30 -38.46 -11.37 -28.89
C ARG A 30 -38.52 -10.68 -27.52
N SER A 31 -38.59 -9.36 -27.57
CA SER A 31 -38.99 -8.47 -26.48
C SER A 31 -40.35 -8.85 -25.89
N SER A 32 -40.46 -8.76 -24.56
CA SER A 32 -41.75 -8.63 -23.86
C SER A 32 -41.62 -7.68 -22.67
N ASP A 33 -42.37 -6.58 -22.68
CA ASP A 33 -42.44 -5.63 -21.58
C ASP A 33 -42.86 -6.31 -20.26
N ARG A 34 -42.06 -6.14 -19.21
CA ARG A 34 -42.49 -6.28 -17.81
C ARG A 34 -41.77 -5.26 -16.95
N ARG A 35 -42.49 -4.20 -16.56
CA ARG A 35 -42.01 -3.22 -15.58
C ARG A 35 -41.80 -3.92 -14.24
N ALA A 36 -40.61 -3.81 -13.66
CA ALA A 36 -40.39 -4.20 -12.27
C ALA A 36 -41.08 -3.18 -11.33
N PRO A 37 -41.74 -3.62 -10.24
CA PRO A 37 -42.27 -2.69 -9.25
C PRO A 37 -41.13 -2.05 -8.43
N PRO A 38 -41.30 -0.81 -7.93
CA PRO A 38 -40.31 -0.19 -7.04
C PRO A 38 -40.22 -0.95 -5.71
N SER A 39 -39.01 -1.27 -5.27
CA SER A 39 -38.77 -1.88 -3.96
C SER A 39 -38.97 -0.87 -2.82
N PRO A 40 -39.56 -1.25 -1.66
CA PRO A 40 -39.77 -0.33 -0.54
C PRO A 40 -38.48 0.30 -0.01
N ALA A 41 -38.54 1.57 0.38
CA ALA A 41 -37.44 2.28 1.00
C ALA A 41 -37.29 1.89 2.49
N THR A 42 -36.16 1.28 2.86
CA THR A 42 -35.89 0.85 4.25
C THR A 42 -34.53 1.33 4.74
N VAL A 43 -34.54 2.43 5.49
CA VAL A 43 -33.54 2.85 6.51
C VAL A 43 -32.08 2.50 6.20
N HIS A 44 -31.35 3.42 5.54
CA HIS A 44 -29.90 3.30 5.27
C HIS A 44 -29.08 4.54 5.68
N GLY A 45 -29.51 5.24 6.74
CA GLY A 45 -28.67 6.25 7.41
C GLY A 45 -27.36 5.63 7.92
N GLY A 46 -26.21 6.25 7.61
CA GLY A 46 -24.89 5.84 8.12
C GLY A 46 -23.95 5.15 7.13
N ARG A 47 -24.28 5.01 5.83
CA ARG A 47 -23.36 4.38 4.83
C ARG A 47 -22.50 5.35 4.00
N SER A 48 -22.67 6.67 4.13
CA SER A 48 -22.14 7.64 3.15
C SER A 48 -20.60 7.72 3.03
N PHE A 49 -19.85 7.44 4.11
CA PHE A 49 -18.38 7.47 4.04
C PHE A 49 -17.76 6.22 3.39
N LYS A 50 -18.46 5.08 3.27
CA LYS A 50 -17.85 3.87 2.69
C LYS A 50 -17.66 3.90 1.17
N LYS A 51 -18.29 4.85 0.46
CA LYS A 51 -18.05 5.10 -0.97
C LYS A 51 -16.81 5.97 -1.24
N VAL A 52 -16.24 6.63 -0.22
CA VAL A 52 -15.17 7.65 -0.35
C VAL A 52 -13.88 7.14 -0.98
N LEU A 53 -13.53 5.87 -0.72
CA LEU A 53 -12.41 5.16 -1.36
C LEU A 53 -12.89 3.89 -2.10
N GLY A 54 -14.21 3.63 -2.09
CA GLY A 54 -14.84 2.40 -2.58
C GLY A 54 -15.41 2.50 -3.99
N GLY A 55 -14.87 3.40 -4.81
CA GLY A 55 -15.38 3.74 -6.15
C GLY A 55 -14.29 3.94 -7.18
N ALA A 56 -13.24 3.10 -7.14
CA ALA A 56 -12.24 3.00 -8.18
C ALA A 56 -12.79 2.18 -9.36
N ASP A 57 -13.74 2.76 -10.09
CA ASP A 57 -14.22 2.16 -11.33
C ASP A 57 -13.22 2.47 -12.46
N MET A 58 -12.94 1.50 -13.33
CA MET A 58 -11.89 1.58 -14.38
C MET A 58 -12.36 2.43 -15.58
N GLY A 59 -12.67 3.70 -15.27
CA GLY A 59 -13.30 4.68 -16.17
C GLY A 59 -14.19 5.70 -15.46
N GLY A 60 -14.49 5.51 -14.16
CA GLY A 60 -15.43 6.33 -13.39
C GLY A 60 -14.79 6.98 -12.16
N GLY A 61 -14.81 8.31 -12.09
CA GLY A 61 -14.10 9.07 -11.05
C GLY A 61 -14.65 8.90 -9.63
N GLY A 62 -14.06 7.97 -8.85
CA GLY A 62 -14.26 7.88 -7.41
C GLY A 62 -13.98 9.20 -6.69
N LYS A 63 -14.99 9.67 -5.94
CA LYS A 63 -15.01 10.97 -5.24
C LYS A 63 -14.74 10.80 -3.74
N PHE A 64 -13.72 11.50 -3.25
CA PHE A 64 -13.41 11.62 -1.82
C PHE A 64 -14.58 12.22 -1.00
N GLY A 65 -14.54 12.11 0.33
CA GLY A 65 -15.59 12.59 1.25
C GLY A 65 -16.12 14.00 0.96
N PRO A 66 -15.25 15.03 0.88
CA PRO A 66 -15.67 16.38 0.51
C PRO A 66 -16.34 16.45 -0.86
N LEU A 67 -15.86 15.68 -1.83
CA LEU A 67 -16.41 15.63 -3.19
C LEU A 67 -17.77 14.92 -3.27
N HIS A 68 -18.14 14.08 -2.30
CA HIS A 68 -19.50 13.54 -2.20
C HIS A 68 -20.44 14.53 -1.49
N ILE A 69 -19.98 15.23 -0.45
CA ILE A 69 -20.79 16.27 0.24
C ILE A 69 -21.09 17.42 -0.73
N CYS A 70 -20.06 17.96 -1.39
CA CYS A 70 -20.19 19.02 -2.41
C CYS A 70 -20.83 18.54 -3.73
N PHE A 71 -21.08 17.23 -3.90
CA PHE A 71 -21.92 16.71 -4.98
C PHE A 71 -23.38 16.64 -4.54
N TYR A 72 -23.65 16.09 -3.35
CA TYR A 72 -25.02 16.01 -2.79
C TYR A 72 -25.64 17.40 -2.59
N GLU A 73 -24.84 18.40 -2.21
CA GLU A 73 -25.24 19.82 -2.15
C GLU A 73 -25.59 20.44 -3.52
N LYS A 74 -25.10 19.84 -4.61
CA LYS A 74 -25.35 20.27 -6.00
C LYS A 74 -26.29 19.33 -6.75
N ASP A 75 -26.87 18.35 -6.05
CA ASP A 75 -27.98 17.56 -6.56
C ASP A 75 -29.25 18.40 -6.37
N ASP A 76 -29.87 18.80 -7.47
CA ASP A 76 -31.17 19.51 -7.51
C ASP A 76 -32.36 18.52 -7.37
N ASP A 77 -32.12 17.36 -6.77
CA ASP A 77 -33.14 16.36 -6.45
C ASP A 77 -34.05 16.88 -5.32
N GLU A 78 -35.36 16.98 -5.60
CA GLU A 78 -36.39 17.36 -4.62
C GLU A 78 -36.42 16.42 -3.39
N ALA A 79 -35.86 15.21 -3.50
CA ALA A 79 -35.70 14.27 -2.39
C ALA A 79 -34.43 14.49 -1.53
N ARG A 80 -33.65 15.56 -1.77
CA ARG A 80 -32.44 15.84 -0.99
C ARG A 80 -32.75 16.06 0.49
N ASN A 81 -32.08 15.28 1.35
CA ASN A 81 -32.29 15.34 2.79
C ASN A 81 -31.33 16.34 3.43
N GLU A 82 -31.82 17.56 3.65
CA GLU A 82 -31.05 18.66 4.27
C GLU A 82 -30.49 18.31 5.65
N THR A 83 -31.19 17.49 6.45
CA THR A 83 -30.67 17.01 7.75
C THR A 83 -29.43 16.15 7.57
N LEU A 84 -29.40 15.26 6.57
CA LEU A 84 -28.21 14.46 6.25
C LEU A 84 -27.08 15.30 5.65
N LEU A 85 -27.38 16.27 4.78
CA LEU A 85 -26.37 17.19 4.24
C LEU A 85 -25.73 18.03 5.35
N LYS A 86 -26.56 18.67 6.20
CA LYS A 86 -26.12 19.47 7.34
C LYS A 86 -25.29 18.63 8.32
N PHE A 87 -25.76 17.42 8.68
CA PHE A 87 -25.00 16.49 9.52
C PHE A 87 -23.64 16.13 8.93
N ALA A 88 -23.58 15.78 7.63
CA ALA A 88 -22.32 15.40 6.97
C ALA A 88 -21.31 16.55 6.93
N LYS A 89 -21.76 17.80 6.73
CA LYS A 89 -20.89 18.99 6.82
C LYS A 89 -20.33 19.20 8.23
N TYR A 90 -21.17 19.11 9.27
CA TYR A 90 -20.71 19.26 10.65
C TYR A 90 -19.75 18.14 11.08
N ASP A 91 -20.04 16.88 10.77
CA ASP A 91 -19.16 15.77 11.15
C ASP A 91 -17.83 15.81 10.40
N PHE A 92 -17.82 16.15 9.10
CA PHE A 92 -16.57 16.37 8.37
C PHE A 92 -15.72 17.49 8.99
N ASN A 93 -16.30 18.67 9.25
CA ASN A 93 -15.56 19.80 9.84
C ASN A 93 -15.04 19.46 11.25
N ARG A 94 -15.85 18.74 12.06
CA ARG A 94 -15.45 18.25 13.39
C ARG A 94 -14.30 17.25 13.33
N ILE A 95 -14.33 16.30 12.39
CA ILE A 95 -13.23 15.34 12.18
C ILE A 95 -11.98 16.07 11.68
N GLN A 96 -12.11 17.01 10.75
CA GLN A 96 -11.00 17.84 10.26
C GLN A 96 -10.29 18.60 11.41
N MET A 97 -11.03 19.24 12.32
CA MET A 97 -10.44 19.96 13.47
C MET A 97 -9.61 19.03 14.38
N MET A 98 -10.08 17.80 14.61
CA MET A 98 -9.35 16.81 15.40
C MET A 98 -8.10 16.30 14.66
N LEU A 99 -8.21 16.03 13.36
CA LEU A 99 -7.06 15.63 12.54
C LEU A 99 -6.02 16.75 12.38
N GLN A 100 -6.45 18.02 12.36
CA GLN A 100 -5.57 19.19 12.42
C GLN A 100 -4.77 19.25 13.73
N GLN A 101 -5.40 18.94 14.86
CA GLN A 101 -4.72 18.90 16.16
C GLN A 101 -3.69 17.76 16.21
N GLU A 102 -4.04 16.55 15.76
CA GLU A 102 -3.11 15.42 15.68
C GLU A 102 -1.93 15.68 14.73
N LEU A 103 -2.19 16.28 13.56
CA LEU A 103 -1.13 16.71 12.64
C LEU A 103 -0.24 17.79 13.27
N SER A 104 -0.81 18.78 13.97
CA SER A 104 -0.04 19.83 14.63
C SER A 104 0.87 19.26 15.72
N ASN A 105 0.39 18.29 16.51
CA ASN A 105 1.20 17.61 17.52
C ASN A 105 2.36 16.85 16.86
N LEU A 106 2.08 16.05 15.83
CA LEU A 106 3.09 15.27 15.10
C LEU A 106 4.12 16.17 14.41
N CYS A 107 3.71 17.28 13.81
CA CYS A 107 4.61 18.23 13.17
C CYS A 107 5.45 19.06 14.16
N SER A 108 5.00 19.25 15.41
CA SER A 108 5.85 19.82 16.46
C SER A 108 6.89 18.80 16.94
N GLU A 109 6.45 17.59 17.27
CA GLU A 109 7.31 16.48 17.70
C GLU A 109 8.44 16.20 16.68
N TRP A 110 8.10 16.17 15.38
CA TRP A 110 9.07 15.96 14.29
C TRP A 110 10.09 17.11 14.11
N LYS A 111 9.72 18.34 14.50
CA LYS A 111 10.63 19.50 14.53
C LYS A 111 11.51 19.51 15.77
N GLU A 112 10.99 19.08 16.91
CA GLU A 112 11.73 18.90 18.16
C GLU A 112 12.79 17.78 18.02
N GLU A 113 12.47 16.68 17.34
CA GLU A 113 13.43 15.62 16.95
C GLU A 113 14.43 16.08 15.85
N ASN A 114 14.22 17.29 15.29
CA ASN A 114 15.06 17.99 14.30
C ASN A 114 15.43 17.16 13.06
N MET A 115 14.48 16.39 12.55
CA MET A 115 14.75 15.37 11.52
C MET A 115 15.31 15.94 10.21
N GLU A 116 14.85 17.13 9.78
CA GLU A 116 15.29 17.75 8.52
C GLU A 116 16.81 18.05 8.48
N SER A 117 17.41 18.48 9.60
CA SER A 117 18.86 18.74 9.64
C SER A 117 19.68 17.54 10.10
N ARG A 118 19.06 16.54 10.74
CA ARG A 118 19.72 15.26 11.07
C ARG A 118 19.89 14.39 9.82
N LEU A 119 18.86 14.28 8.99
CA LEU A 119 18.84 13.39 7.81
C LEU A 119 18.52 14.20 6.53
N PRO A 120 19.36 15.18 6.14
CA PRO A 120 19.05 16.14 5.07
C PRO A 120 19.04 15.55 3.65
N TYR A 121 19.44 14.28 3.49
CA TYR A 121 19.31 13.56 2.22
C TYR A 121 17.91 12.93 2.04
N ALA A 122 17.17 12.72 3.14
CA ALA A 122 15.89 12.04 3.12
C ALA A 122 14.72 13.00 2.85
N ARG A 123 13.69 12.50 2.17
CA ARG A 123 12.45 13.24 1.88
C ARG A 123 11.67 13.44 3.18
N ASN A 124 11.75 14.63 3.80
CA ASN A 124 10.79 14.95 4.86
C ASN A 124 9.36 14.96 4.27
N ARG A 125 8.55 14.01 4.72
CA ARG A 125 7.19 13.74 4.23
C ARG A 125 6.21 13.49 5.37
N ILE A 126 6.45 14.04 6.56
CA ILE A 126 5.63 13.74 7.75
C ILE A 126 4.14 14.13 7.57
N VAL A 127 3.85 15.15 6.75
CA VAL A 127 2.47 15.56 6.39
C VAL A 127 1.83 14.56 5.43
N GLU A 128 2.57 14.09 4.43
CA GLU A 128 2.16 13.04 3.49
C GLU A 128 2.01 11.68 4.19
N CYS A 129 2.85 11.36 5.17
CA CYS A 129 2.70 10.18 6.05
C CYS A 129 1.41 10.25 6.88
N PHE A 130 1.05 11.43 7.39
CA PHE A 130 -0.21 11.65 8.09
C PHE A 130 -1.42 11.62 7.14
N PHE A 131 -1.28 12.14 5.91
CA PHE A 131 -2.30 11.97 4.85
C PHE A 131 -2.56 10.49 4.55
N SER A 132 -1.48 9.69 4.43
CA SER A 132 -1.55 8.24 4.26
C SER A 132 -2.25 7.56 5.45
N ALA A 133 -1.99 8.02 6.69
CA ALA A 133 -2.69 7.54 7.87
C ALA A 133 -4.21 7.77 7.81
N ILE A 134 -4.66 8.99 7.48
CA ILE A 134 -6.09 9.32 7.44
C ILE A 134 -6.85 8.63 6.28
N ALA A 135 -6.13 8.21 5.23
CA ALA A 135 -6.69 7.37 4.17
C ALA A 135 -6.98 5.93 4.65
N ILE A 136 -6.23 5.43 5.63
CA ILE A 136 -6.43 4.10 6.21
C ILE A 136 -7.52 4.12 7.28
N TYR A 137 -7.56 5.16 8.12
CA TYR A 137 -8.59 5.42 9.14
C TYR A 137 -8.82 6.92 9.32
N PHE A 138 -10.07 7.36 9.17
CA PHE A 138 -10.51 8.73 9.47
C PHE A 138 -11.43 8.76 10.70
N GLU A 139 -11.79 7.59 11.23
CA GLU A 139 -12.71 7.47 12.37
C GLU A 139 -12.01 7.94 13.67
N PRO A 140 -12.61 8.86 14.47
CA PRO A 140 -11.94 9.46 15.64
C PRO A 140 -11.37 8.49 16.68
N CYS A 141 -11.92 7.27 16.78
CA CYS A 141 -11.39 6.22 17.65
C CYS A 141 -9.99 5.72 17.26
N TYR A 142 -9.51 6.04 16.05
CA TYR A 142 -8.22 5.62 15.52
C TYR A 142 -7.18 6.75 15.44
N ALA A 143 -7.41 7.91 16.08
CA ALA A 143 -6.43 9.01 16.12
C ALA A 143 -5.04 8.55 16.61
N ARG A 144 -4.99 7.75 17.70
CA ARG A 144 -3.77 7.10 18.20
C ARG A 144 -3.09 6.21 17.16
N ALA A 145 -3.88 5.48 16.36
CA ALA A 145 -3.37 4.65 15.27
C ALA A 145 -2.83 5.49 14.11
N CYS A 146 -3.43 6.65 13.83
CA CYS A 146 -2.94 7.57 12.80
C CYS A 146 -1.55 8.13 13.17
N ASN A 147 -1.36 8.57 14.42
CA ASN A 147 -0.05 9.03 14.93
C ASN A 147 1.02 7.91 14.85
N ILE A 148 0.67 6.69 15.31
CA ILE A 148 1.57 5.53 15.26
C ILE A 148 1.94 5.18 13.81
N TYR A 149 0.95 5.06 12.92
CA TYR A 149 1.19 4.72 11.52
C TYR A 149 2.01 5.78 10.78
N ALA A 150 1.71 7.09 10.97
CA ALA A 150 2.47 8.16 10.31
C ALA A 150 3.96 8.15 10.70
N LYS A 151 4.28 7.89 11.98
CA LYS A 151 5.66 7.70 12.42
C LYS A 151 6.29 6.46 11.79
N LEU A 152 5.63 5.30 11.80
CA LEU A 152 6.18 4.07 11.23
C LEU A 152 6.36 4.15 9.69
N LEU A 153 5.43 4.77 8.98
CA LEU A 153 5.54 5.03 7.55
C LEU A 153 6.75 5.93 7.24
N SER A 154 7.09 6.90 8.10
CA SER A 154 8.33 7.67 7.93
C SER A 154 9.59 6.80 7.96
N THR A 155 9.61 5.68 8.71
CA THR A 155 10.74 4.73 8.67
C THR A 155 10.82 3.95 7.36
N LEU A 156 9.71 3.81 6.63
CA LEU A 156 9.70 3.27 5.26
C LEU A 156 10.30 4.29 4.27
N VAL A 157 10.03 5.59 4.44
CA VAL A 157 10.68 6.65 3.65
C VAL A 157 12.18 6.70 3.92
N LEU A 158 12.58 6.63 5.18
CA LEU A 158 14.00 6.64 5.58
C LEU A 158 14.78 5.44 5.03
N ILE A 159 14.19 4.23 5.03
CA ILE A 159 14.88 3.07 4.44
C ILE A 159 14.96 3.19 2.91
N ASP A 160 13.86 3.58 2.24
CA ASP A 160 13.81 3.78 0.80
C ASP A 160 14.86 4.79 0.30
N ASP A 161 14.91 6.00 0.90
CA ASP A 161 15.92 7.02 0.58
C ASP A 161 17.37 6.54 0.77
N THR A 162 17.62 5.71 1.79
CA THR A 162 18.95 5.17 2.10
C THR A 162 19.40 4.16 1.03
N TYR A 163 18.54 3.20 0.66
CA TYR A 163 18.86 2.18 -0.34
C TYR A 163 18.92 2.76 -1.75
N ASP A 164 17.97 3.61 -2.13
CA ASP A 164 17.75 4.01 -3.52
C ASP A 164 18.59 5.22 -3.95
N ALA A 165 18.73 6.22 -3.06
CA ALA A 165 19.26 7.54 -3.41
C ALA A 165 20.63 7.90 -2.83
N TYR A 166 21.09 7.25 -1.74
CA TYR A 166 22.20 7.79 -0.95
C TYR A 166 23.40 6.85 -0.70
N SER A 167 23.19 5.61 -0.23
CA SER A 167 24.29 4.73 0.20
C SER A 167 24.98 3.94 -0.92
N THR A 168 26.27 3.61 -0.74
CA THR A 168 26.96 2.65 -1.63
C THR A 168 26.48 1.21 -1.40
N TYR A 169 26.76 0.29 -2.34
CA TYR A 169 26.38 -1.11 -2.20
C TYR A 169 27.05 -1.79 -0.98
N GLU A 170 28.30 -1.42 -0.71
CA GLU A 170 29.11 -1.93 0.40
C GLU A 170 28.57 -1.40 1.74
N GLU A 171 28.25 -0.11 1.81
CA GLU A 171 27.55 0.52 2.93
C GLU A 171 26.20 -0.16 3.23
N LEU A 172 25.43 -0.46 2.18
CA LEU A 172 24.13 -1.12 2.31
C LEU A 172 24.22 -2.57 2.78
N GLN A 173 25.35 -3.27 2.60
CA GLN A 173 25.52 -4.59 3.20
C GLN A 173 25.54 -4.48 4.73
N HIS A 174 26.39 -3.61 5.29
CA HIS A 174 26.43 -3.34 6.73
C HIS A 174 25.09 -2.83 7.28
N PHE A 175 24.39 -1.97 6.54
CA PHE A 175 23.07 -1.48 6.93
C PHE A 175 22.01 -2.58 6.93
N THR A 176 22.00 -3.45 5.90
CA THR A 176 21.10 -4.62 5.85
C THR A 176 21.36 -5.54 7.04
N ASP A 177 22.62 -5.88 7.33
CA ASP A 177 23.00 -6.75 8.45
C ASP A 177 22.64 -6.14 9.82
N ALA A 178 22.72 -4.81 9.98
CA ALA A 178 22.21 -4.11 11.16
C ALA A 178 20.68 -4.21 11.27
N ILE A 179 19.93 -3.94 10.19
CA ILE A 179 18.46 -4.07 10.17
C ILE A 179 18.02 -5.52 10.43
N GLN A 180 18.74 -6.54 9.92
CA GLN A 180 18.43 -7.95 10.20
C GLN A 180 18.59 -8.33 11.68
N ARG A 181 19.46 -7.63 12.43
CA ARG A 181 19.53 -7.74 13.88
C ARG A 181 18.40 -6.94 14.53
N PHE A 182 18.30 -5.65 14.22
CA PHE A 182 17.37 -4.69 14.82
C PHE A 182 17.62 -4.48 16.33
N ASP A 183 18.90 -4.41 16.69
CA ASP A 183 19.39 -4.15 18.04
C ASP A 183 20.31 -2.92 18.06
N ILE A 184 20.33 -2.17 19.15
CA ILE A 184 21.13 -0.94 19.26
C ILE A 184 22.64 -1.25 19.20
N ASP A 185 23.07 -2.41 19.70
CA ASP A 185 24.47 -2.84 19.68
C ASP A 185 25.05 -2.94 18.26
N ALA A 186 24.21 -3.18 17.24
CA ALA A 186 24.64 -3.21 15.84
C ALA A 186 24.96 -1.82 15.26
N ILE A 187 24.70 -0.72 15.98
CA ILE A 187 24.99 0.64 15.50
C ILE A 187 26.47 0.85 15.24
N ASP A 188 27.36 0.24 16.03
CA ASP A 188 28.79 0.52 15.93
C ASP A 188 29.49 -0.18 14.75
N GLU A 189 28.85 -1.19 14.16
CA GLU A 189 29.30 -1.85 12.93
C GLU A 189 28.99 -1.07 11.64
N LEU A 190 28.18 -0.01 11.73
CA LEU A 190 27.81 0.81 10.57
C LEU A 190 28.98 1.74 10.17
N PRO A 191 29.42 1.73 8.91
CA PRO A 191 30.69 2.34 8.50
C PRO A 191 30.69 3.88 8.51
N THR A 192 29.53 4.52 8.51
CA THR A 192 29.39 5.98 8.38
C THR A 192 28.37 6.58 9.35
N ASN A 193 28.62 7.81 9.78
CA ASN A 193 27.82 8.48 10.82
C ASN A 193 26.35 8.69 10.40
N TYR A 194 26.06 8.86 9.11
CA TYR A 194 24.68 9.02 8.64
C TYR A 194 23.91 7.69 8.70
N LEU A 195 24.56 6.55 8.46
CA LEU A 195 23.96 5.23 8.65
C LEU A 195 23.65 4.99 10.14
N LYS A 196 24.59 5.31 11.04
CA LYS A 196 24.35 5.28 12.49
C LYS A 196 23.12 6.11 12.87
N LEU A 197 22.99 7.31 12.30
CA LEU A 197 21.91 8.25 12.60
C LEU A 197 20.53 7.83 12.06
N VAL A 198 20.46 7.27 10.85
CA VAL A 198 19.18 6.74 10.32
C VAL A 198 18.79 5.44 11.01
N TYR A 199 19.75 4.58 11.34
CA TYR A 199 19.52 3.35 12.11
C TYR A 199 19.01 3.66 13.53
N GLU A 200 19.67 4.55 14.27
CA GLU A 200 19.21 5.08 15.56
C GLU A 200 17.78 5.63 15.45
N THR A 201 17.48 6.39 14.40
CA THR A 201 16.16 6.99 14.18
C THR A 201 15.08 5.93 13.96
N ILE A 202 15.35 4.90 13.14
CA ILE A 202 14.44 3.76 12.90
C ILE A 202 14.18 2.99 14.20
N LEU A 203 15.23 2.69 14.99
CA LEU A 203 15.11 2.01 16.27
C LEU A 203 14.34 2.85 17.31
N ASN A 204 14.63 4.16 17.42
CA ASN A 204 13.95 5.08 18.33
C ASN A 204 12.44 5.12 18.04
N ILE A 205 12.04 5.30 16.78
CA ILE A 205 10.63 5.34 16.38
C ILE A 205 9.91 4.03 16.72
N HIS A 206 10.52 2.87 16.44
CA HIS A 206 9.93 1.57 16.79
C HIS A 206 9.86 1.35 18.31
N ASN A 207 10.85 1.81 19.08
CA ASN A 207 10.83 1.75 20.54
C ASN A 207 9.78 2.71 21.16
N GLN A 208 9.60 3.91 20.62
CA GLN A 208 8.49 4.80 21.01
C GLN A 208 7.13 4.13 20.82
N VAL A 209 6.92 3.45 19.69
CA VAL A 209 5.68 2.71 19.40
C VAL A 209 5.52 1.49 20.32
N LYS A 210 6.59 0.72 20.56
CA LYS A 210 6.62 -0.39 21.53
C LYS A 210 6.18 0.08 22.92
N ASN A 211 6.75 1.17 23.41
CA ASN A 211 6.41 1.76 24.71
C ASN A 211 4.96 2.26 24.77
N LYS A 212 4.38 2.74 23.64
CA LYS A 212 2.96 3.10 23.54
C LYS A 212 2.03 1.87 23.70
N VAL A 213 2.40 0.69 23.19
CA VAL A 213 1.56 -0.53 23.21
C VAL A 213 1.91 -1.56 24.29
N GLU A 214 3.00 -1.36 25.05
CA GLU A 214 3.45 -2.28 26.10
C GLU A 214 2.42 -2.45 27.23
N LYS A 215 1.76 -1.37 27.65
CA LYS A 215 0.74 -1.40 28.70
C LYS A 215 -0.51 -2.19 28.31
N GLU A 216 -0.79 -2.31 27.01
CA GLU A 216 -1.84 -3.17 26.44
C GLU A 216 -1.39 -4.65 26.31
N ARG A 217 -0.11 -4.94 26.60
CA ARG A 217 0.58 -6.22 26.31
C ARG A 217 0.65 -6.56 24.83
N ARG A 218 0.64 -5.54 23.95
CA ARG A 218 0.56 -5.70 22.48
C ARG A 218 1.91 -5.56 21.76
N CYS A 219 3.02 -5.76 22.45
CA CYS A 219 4.38 -5.74 21.87
C CYS A 219 4.56 -6.72 20.70
N TYR A 220 3.79 -7.83 20.64
CA TYR A 220 3.80 -8.76 19.51
C TYR A 220 3.54 -8.06 18.16
N ALA A 221 2.68 -7.03 18.14
CA ALA A 221 2.35 -6.26 16.95
C ALA A 221 3.59 -5.56 16.35
N VAL A 222 4.47 -5.08 17.23
CA VAL A 222 5.75 -4.47 16.83
C VAL A 222 6.70 -5.54 16.32
N SER A 223 6.79 -6.72 16.98
CA SER A 223 7.62 -7.84 16.53
C SER A 223 7.22 -8.36 15.14
N TYR A 224 5.92 -8.57 14.88
CA TYR A 224 5.43 -8.95 13.54
C TYR A 224 5.78 -7.89 12.49
N THR A 225 5.64 -6.61 12.83
CA THR A 225 5.94 -5.51 11.91
C THR A 225 7.43 -5.39 11.61
N ILE A 226 8.30 -5.54 12.61
CA ILE A 226 9.76 -5.58 12.44
C ILE A 226 10.17 -6.75 11.55
N ASN A 227 9.53 -7.91 11.68
CA ASN A 227 9.83 -9.07 10.83
C ASN A 227 9.49 -8.84 9.35
N GLU A 228 8.42 -8.11 9.02
CA GLU A 228 8.14 -7.71 7.64
C GLU A 228 9.05 -6.56 7.16
N PHE A 229 9.42 -5.63 8.06
CA PHE A 229 10.40 -4.56 7.78
C PHE A 229 11.80 -5.12 7.46
N LYS A 230 12.20 -6.22 8.10
CA LYS A 230 13.43 -6.96 7.79
C LYS A 230 13.42 -7.57 6.38
N LYS A 231 12.29 -8.11 5.92
CA LYS A 231 12.14 -8.62 4.54
C LYS A 231 12.18 -7.50 3.50
N LEU A 232 11.59 -6.34 3.80
CA LEU A 232 11.70 -5.13 2.98
C LEU A 232 13.18 -4.76 2.78
N ALA A 233 13.94 -4.64 3.88
CA ALA A 233 15.36 -4.30 3.82
C ALA A 233 16.20 -5.30 3.00
N GLU A 234 15.92 -6.60 3.16
CA GLU A 234 16.55 -7.65 2.35
C GLU A 234 16.19 -7.52 0.85
N ALA A 235 14.93 -7.26 0.52
CA ALA A 235 14.48 -7.08 -0.86
C ALA A 235 15.12 -5.85 -1.53
N CYS A 236 15.14 -4.70 -0.85
CA CYS A 236 15.86 -3.50 -1.32
C CYS A 236 17.36 -3.80 -1.53
N PHE A 237 17.99 -4.59 -0.66
CA PHE A 237 19.39 -5.00 -0.86
C PHE A 237 19.57 -5.89 -2.10
N VAL A 238 18.64 -6.81 -2.38
CA VAL A 238 18.66 -7.64 -3.59
C VAL A 238 18.52 -6.79 -4.87
N GLU A 239 17.64 -5.78 -4.87
CA GLU A 239 17.49 -4.85 -6.00
C GLU A 239 18.77 -4.04 -6.25
N ARG A 240 19.38 -3.50 -5.18
CA ARG A 240 20.66 -2.79 -5.27
C ARG A 240 21.83 -3.71 -5.66
N ARG A 241 21.78 -5.01 -5.30
CA ARG A 241 22.72 -6.04 -5.76
C ARG A 241 22.59 -6.32 -7.26
N TRP A 242 21.39 -6.27 -7.82
CA TRP A 242 21.19 -6.39 -9.28
C TRP A 242 21.83 -5.21 -10.01
N VAL A 243 21.58 -3.97 -9.56
CA VAL A 243 22.22 -2.74 -10.09
C VAL A 243 23.75 -2.84 -10.02
N HIS A 244 24.32 -3.11 -8.83
CA HIS A 244 25.77 -3.23 -8.64
C HIS A 244 26.42 -4.29 -9.54
N ARG A 245 25.72 -5.40 -9.84
CA ARG A 245 26.22 -6.48 -10.70
C ARG A 245 25.88 -6.30 -12.19
N SER A 246 25.22 -5.20 -12.57
CA SER A 246 24.65 -5.00 -13.93
C SER A 246 23.77 -6.18 -14.38
N TYR A 247 23.10 -6.84 -13.43
CA TYR A 247 22.21 -7.97 -13.69
C TYR A 247 20.79 -7.47 -13.88
N VAL A 248 20.12 -7.96 -14.94
CA VAL A 248 18.70 -7.72 -15.18
C VAL A 248 17.98 -9.05 -15.07
N PRO A 249 17.14 -9.27 -14.03
CA PRO A 249 16.45 -10.55 -13.77
C PRO A 249 15.43 -10.89 -14.85
N THR A 250 14.77 -12.05 -14.70
CA THR A 250 13.46 -12.26 -15.32
C THR A 250 12.41 -11.40 -14.61
N PHE A 251 11.26 -11.15 -15.24
CA PHE A 251 10.13 -10.50 -14.57
C PHE A 251 9.61 -11.33 -13.39
N ASP A 252 9.69 -12.66 -13.47
CA ASP A 252 9.26 -13.54 -12.38
C ASP A 252 10.21 -13.44 -11.17
N GLU A 253 11.53 -13.50 -11.39
CA GLU A 253 12.56 -13.25 -10.36
C GLU A 253 12.47 -11.82 -9.80
N TYR A 254 12.17 -10.85 -10.66
CA TYR A 254 11.88 -9.48 -10.26
C TYR A 254 10.71 -9.44 -9.27
N MET A 255 9.54 -9.96 -9.66
CA MET A 255 8.32 -9.88 -8.85
C MET A 255 8.42 -10.61 -7.51
N ASP A 256 9.12 -11.75 -7.44
CA ASP A 256 9.33 -12.47 -6.17
C ASP A 256 10.09 -11.63 -5.14
N THR A 257 11.01 -10.77 -5.58
CA THR A 257 11.70 -9.78 -4.71
C THR A 257 10.84 -8.52 -4.53
N ALA A 258 10.33 -7.97 -5.63
CA ALA A 258 9.72 -6.64 -5.68
C ALA A 258 8.35 -6.58 -5.01
N MET A 259 7.70 -7.72 -4.77
CA MET A 259 6.55 -7.80 -3.84
C MET A 259 6.94 -7.38 -2.42
N ALA A 260 8.14 -7.74 -1.93
CA ALA A 260 8.61 -7.34 -0.60
C ALA A 260 9.15 -5.90 -0.58
N SER A 261 9.87 -5.45 -1.63
CA SER A 261 10.35 -4.06 -1.72
C SER A 261 9.22 -3.03 -1.84
N SER A 262 8.04 -3.43 -2.34
CA SER A 262 6.84 -2.58 -2.43
C SER A 262 6.33 -2.00 -1.11
N ALA A 263 6.86 -2.47 0.03
CA ALA A 263 6.44 -2.15 1.39
C ALA A 263 4.94 -2.35 1.71
N GLY A 264 4.14 -2.91 0.80
CA GLY A 264 2.68 -3.02 0.92
C GLY A 264 2.25 -3.76 2.19
N LEU A 265 2.78 -4.97 2.41
CA LEU A 265 2.44 -5.82 3.55
C LEU A 265 2.93 -5.25 4.88
N VAL A 266 4.16 -4.72 4.93
CA VAL A 266 4.68 -4.09 6.16
C VAL A 266 3.89 -2.82 6.50
N SER A 267 3.43 -2.05 5.52
CA SER A 267 2.48 -0.95 5.71
C SER A 267 1.15 -1.43 6.32
N VAL A 268 0.61 -2.59 5.90
CA VAL A 268 -0.57 -3.17 6.59
C VAL A 268 -0.23 -3.60 8.03
N CYS A 269 0.93 -4.21 8.29
CA CYS A 269 1.34 -4.58 9.64
C CYS A 269 1.48 -3.36 10.56
N GLN A 270 2.20 -2.31 10.12
CA GLN A 270 2.28 -1.00 10.78
C GLN A 270 0.88 -0.43 11.06
N ALA A 271 -0.04 -0.58 10.10
CA ALA A 271 -1.39 -0.06 10.22
C ALA A 271 -2.25 -0.78 11.28
N LEU A 272 -1.92 -2.01 11.66
CA LEU A 272 -2.65 -2.75 12.68
C LEU A 272 -2.14 -2.49 14.12
N ILE A 273 -0.93 -1.94 14.30
CA ILE A 273 -0.34 -1.77 15.64
C ILE A 273 -1.23 -0.89 16.53
N GLY A 274 -1.69 0.24 16.00
CA GLY A 274 -2.51 1.19 16.76
C GLY A 274 -3.92 0.72 17.09
N MET A 275 -4.44 -0.31 16.39
CA MET A 275 -5.81 -0.81 16.52
C MET A 275 -5.91 -1.86 17.63
N GLU A 276 -6.65 -1.57 18.71
CA GLU A 276 -6.85 -2.49 19.83
C GLU A 276 -7.59 -3.78 19.43
N GLU A 277 -8.34 -3.76 18.32
CA GLU A 277 -9.03 -4.94 17.77
C GLU A 277 -8.13 -5.86 16.93
N ALA A 278 -6.84 -5.52 16.76
CA ALA A 278 -5.86 -6.35 16.08
C ALA A 278 -5.09 -7.21 17.10
N ASP A 279 -5.56 -8.44 17.28
CA ASP A 279 -4.90 -9.50 18.04
C ASP A 279 -3.76 -10.15 17.25
N GLU A 280 -3.09 -11.14 17.84
CA GLU A 280 -2.02 -11.89 17.18
C GLU A 280 -2.54 -12.72 15.96
N THR A 281 -3.77 -13.24 16.03
CA THR A 281 -4.40 -13.96 14.91
C THR A 281 -4.58 -13.06 13.68
N ALA A 282 -4.80 -11.75 13.88
CA ALA A 282 -4.83 -10.77 12.79
C ALA A 282 -3.50 -10.69 12.03
N TYR A 283 -2.35 -10.70 12.72
CA TYR A 283 -1.03 -10.71 12.09
C TYR A 283 -0.73 -12.06 11.43
N GLN A 284 -0.99 -13.17 12.12
CA GLN A 284 -0.76 -14.52 11.60
C GLN A 284 -1.56 -14.79 10.31
N TRP A 285 -2.81 -14.32 10.24
CA TRP A 285 -3.62 -14.37 9.02
C TRP A 285 -3.07 -13.46 7.91
N LEU A 286 -2.59 -12.26 8.25
CA LEU A 286 -2.08 -11.30 7.28
C LEU A 286 -0.75 -11.75 6.64
N ILE A 287 0.18 -12.29 7.42
CA ILE A 287 1.49 -12.74 6.91
C ILE A 287 1.45 -14.13 6.25
N ASN A 288 0.36 -14.87 6.38
CA ASN A 288 0.18 -16.16 5.71
C ASN A 288 0.14 -15.96 4.18
N THR A 289 1.01 -16.65 3.45
CA THR A 289 1.13 -16.55 1.99
C THR A 289 -0.06 -17.16 1.23
N ASP A 290 -0.90 -17.97 1.87
CA ASP A 290 -2.18 -18.44 1.32
C ASP A 290 -3.29 -17.38 1.39
N ASN A 291 -3.10 -16.32 2.18
CA ASN A 291 -4.05 -15.21 2.24
C ASN A 291 -3.98 -14.38 0.94
N LYS A 292 -5.11 -14.27 0.23
CA LYS A 292 -5.22 -13.43 -0.98
C LYS A 292 -4.79 -11.98 -0.74
N LEU A 293 -5.08 -11.40 0.43
CA LEU A 293 -4.73 -10.02 0.76
C LEU A 293 -3.21 -9.80 0.84
N HIS A 294 -2.44 -10.80 1.30
CA HIS A 294 -0.98 -10.74 1.39
C HIS A 294 -0.35 -10.48 0.02
N LYS A 295 -0.69 -11.32 -0.96
CA LYS A 295 -0.18 -11.21 -2.34
C LYS A 295 -0.77 -10.01 -3.07
N ALA A 296 -2.06 -9.73 -2.86
CA ALA A 296 -2.75 -8.65 -3.55
C ALA A 296 -2.25 -7.24 -3.13
N VAL A 297 -2.00 -6.97 -1.84
CA VAL A 297 -1.52 -5.63 -1.42
C VAL A 297 -0.13 -5.32 -1.98
N ASN A 298 0.78 -6.28 -1.96
CA ASN A 298 2.14 -6.15 -2.50
C ASN A 298 2.13 -5.96 -4.03
N LYS A 299 1.32 -6.75 -4.75
CA LYS A 299 1.18 -6.60 -6.21
C LYS A 299 0.55 -5.28 -6.60
N ILE A 300 -0.46 -4.80 -5.87
CA ILE A 300 -1.07 -3.48 -6.12
C ILE A 300 -0.03 -2.38 -5.87
N ALA A 301 0.70 -2.42 -4.76
CA ALA A 301 1.77 -1.46 -4.47
C ALA A 301 2.84 -1.41 -5.58
N ARG A 302 3.48 -2.55 -5.86
CA ARG A 302 4.57 -2.67 -6.85
C ARG A 302 4.15 -2.24 -8.25
N LEU A 303 3.01 -2.74 -8.76
CA LEU A 303 2.63 -2.51 -10.16
C LEU A 303 2.12 -1.07 -10.42
N TYR A 304 1.55 -0.38 -9.42
CA TYR A 304 1.20 1.05 -9.58
C TYR A 304 2.42 1.97 -9.50
N ASP A 305 3.39 1.64 -8.64
CA ASP A 305 4.68 2.32 -8.54
C ASP A 305 5.42 2.22 -9.89
N ASP A 306 5.75 1.01 -10.33
CA ASP A 306 6.41 0.72 -11.61
C ASP A 306 5.78 1.46 -12.80
N ILE A 307 4.45 1.40 -12.98
CA ILE A 307 3.74 2.08 -14.10
C ILE A 307 4.04 3.58 -14.13
N THR A 308 4.27 4.18 -12.96
CA THR A 308 4.40 5.63 -12.76
C THR A 308 5.86 6.08 -12.73
N THR A 309 6.76 5.27 -12.17
CA THR A 309 8.15 5.63 -11.90
C THR A 309 9.16 5.13 -12.93
N ASN A 310 8.85 4.07 -13.70
CA ASN A 310 9.80 3.36 -14.59
C ASN A 310 10.71 4.28 -15.42
N GLU A 311 10.15 5.31 -16.06
CA GLU A 311 10.93 6.23 -16.90
C GLU A 311 11.91 7.11 -16.12
N ALA A 312 11.67 7.38 -14.85
CA ALA A 312 12.56 8.17 -13.98
C ALA A 312 13.62 7.26 -13.34
N GLU A 313 13.24 6.05 -12.97
CA GLU A 313 14.13 5.03 -12.41
C GLU A 313 15.16 4.50 -13.43
N GLU A 314 14.74 4.22 -14.67
CA GLU A 314 15.67 3.81 -15.74
C GLU A 314 16.71 4.91 -16.03
N LYS A 315 16.30 6.18 -15.98
CA LYS A 315 17.21 7.35 -16.10
C LYS A 315 18.19 7.49 -14.92
N ARG A 316 17.92 6.80 -13.80
CA ARG A 316 18.82 6.68 -12.63
C ARG A 316 19.65 5.39 -12.65
N GLY A 317 19.47 4.51 -13.64
CA GLY A 317 20.18 3.23 -13.75
C GLY A 317 19.65 2.12 -12.86
N LEU A 318 18.39 2.20 -12.42
CA LEU A 318 17.75 1.19 -11.56
C LEU A 318 17.21 0.01 -12.38
N VAL A 319 16.94 -1.11 -11.70
CA VAL A 319 16.38 -2.32 -12.30
C VAL A 319 14.85 -2.30 -12.18
N CYS A 320 14.19 -1.70 -13.17
CA CYS A 320 12.73 -1.51 -13.20
C CYS A 320 12.03 -2.76 -13.74
N GLY A 321 10.94 -3.20 -13.10
CA GLY A 321 10.19 -4.37 -13.53
C GLY A 321 9.69 -4.29 -14.98
N THR A 322 9.32 -3.09 -15.45
CA THR A 322 8.88 -2.87 -16.84
C THR A 322 9.98 -3.25 -17.84
N SER A 323 11.24 -2.92 -17.56
CA SER A 323 12.39 -3.33 -18.38
C SER A 323 12.64 -4.84 -18.31
N CYS A 324 12.46 -5.47 -17.14
CA CYS A 324 12.52 -6.93 -16.99
C CYS A 324 11.42 -7.63 -17.81
N TYR A 325 10.19 -7.10 -17.82
CA TYR A 325 9.05 -7.62 -18.58
C TYR A 325 9.30 -7.50 -20.09
N MET A 326 9.69 -6.32 -20.58
CA MET A 326 10.04 -6.10 -21.99
C MET A 326 11.15 -7.06 -22.45
N LYS A 327 12.19 -7.26 -21.63
CA LYS A 327 13.31 -8.18 -21.91
C LYS A 327 12.87 -9.64 -21.97
N GLN A 328 11.98 -10.09 -21.08
CA GLN A 328 11.53 -11.48 -21.02
C GLN A 328 10.55 -11.84 -22.14
N TYR A 329 9.60 -10.95 -22.43
CA TYR A 329 8.49 -11.24 -23.35
C TYR A 329 8.69 -10.66 -24.76
N GLY A 330 9.72 -9.84 -24.98
CA GLY A 330 10.03 -9.25 -26.29
C GLY A 330 9.07 -8.15 -26.74
N VAL A 331 8.36 -7.52 -25.78
CA VAL A 331 7.28 -6.56 -26.01
C VAL A 331 7.73 -5.10 -25.82
N THR A 332 6.90 -4.16 -26.28
CA THR A 332 7.09 -2.73 -26.04
C THR A 332 6.73 -2.32 -24.60
N ARG A 333 7.18 -1.12 -24.18
CA ARG A 333 6.80 -0.52 -22.88
C ARG A 333 5.28 -0.38 -22.72
N GLN A 334 4.57 -0.06 -23.80
CA GLN A 334 3.11 0.12 -23.75
C GLN A 334 2.40 -1.22 -23.50
N GLU A 335 2.83 -2.29 -24.16
CA GLU A 335 2.30 -3.65 -23.93
C GLU A 335 2.62 -4.18 -22.54
N ALA A 336 3.83 -3.89 -22.02
CA ALA A 336 4.19 -4.20 -20.63
C ALA A 336 3.29 -3.45 -19.62
N VAL A 337 3.07 -2.15 -19.81
CA VAL A 337 2.15 -1.34 -18.98
C VAL A 337 0.71 -1.85 -19.05
N GLU A 338 0.24 -2.34 -20.19
CA GLU A 338 -1.11 -2.91 -20.30
C GLU A 338 -1.21 -4.27 -19.59
N ALA A 339 -0.21 -5.15 -19.74
CA ALA A 339 -0.14 -6.40 -18.98
C ALA A 339 -0.10 -6.16 -17.46
N TYR A 340 0.57 -5.09 -17.01
CA TYR A 340 0.52 -4.67 -15.61
C TYR A 340 -0.89 -4.24 -15.17
N ARG A 341 -1.69 -3.58 -16.02
CA ARG A 341 -3.10 -3.24 -15.72
C ARG A 341 -3.96 -4.48 -15.55
N GLU A 342 -3.78 -5.49 -16.42
CA GLU A 342 -4.46 -6.78 -16.27
C GLU A 342 -4.08 -7.48 -14.94
N MET A 343 -2.80 -7.47 -14.57
CA MET A 343 -2.34 -8.02 -13.28
C MET A 343 -2.89 -7.24 -12.08
N ILE A 344 -2.97 -5.91 -12.16
CA ILE A 344 -3.61 -5.04 -11.16
C ILE A 344 -5.09 -5.40 -11.02
N GLU A 345 -5.83 -5.61 -12.11
CA GLU A 345 -7.23 -6.06 -12.02
C GLU A 345 -7.37 -7.41 -11.32
N VAL A 346 -6.48 -8.38 -11.60
CA VAL A 346 -6.48 -9.68 -10.92
C VAL A 346 -6.20 -9.51 -9.42
N ALA A 347 -5.21 -8.68 -9.06
CA ALA A 347 -4.92 -8.37 -7.66
C ALA A 347 -6.11 -7.66 -6.96
N TRP A 348 -6.86 -6.80 -7.64
CA TRP A 348 -8.10 -6.23 -7.10
C TRP A 348 -9.22 -7.26 -6.95
N LYS A 349 -9.31 -8.24 -7.85
CA LYS A 349 -10.28 -9.35 -7.72
C LYS A 349 -9.95 -10.21 -6.50
N ASP A 350 -8.68 -10.58 -6.30
CA ASP A 350 -8.20 -11.28 -5.10
C ASP A 350 -8.38 -10.48 -3.79
N MET A 351 -8.07 -9.18 -3.81
CA MET A 351 -8.28 -8.25 -2.69
C MET A 351 -9.75 -8.16 -2.28
N ASN A 352 -10.67 -8.10 -3.25
CA ASN A 352 -12.11 -8.08 -2.99
C ASN A 352 -12.60 -9.44 -2.45
N GLU A 353 -12.17 -10.56 -3.05
CA GLU A 353 -12.57 -11.91 -2.63
C GLU A 353 -12.10 -12.23 -1.21
N GLY A 354 -10.84 -11.93 -0.88
CA GLY A 354 -10.30 -12.14 0.47
C GLY A 354 -10.87 -11.19 1.55
N CYS A 355 -11.70 -10.22 1.17
CA CYS A 355 -12.52 -9.41 2.08
C CYS A 355 -13.95 -9.99 2.29
N LEU A 356 -14.33 -11.06 1.57
CA LEU A 356 -15.63 -11.73 1.74
C LEU A 356 -15.61 -12.68 2.95
N LYS A 357 -16.80 -12.96 3.50
CA LYS A 357 -16.94 -13.91 4.62
C LYS A 357 -17.09 -15.34 4.10
N PRO A 358 -16.60 -16.36 4.85
CA PRO A 358 -15.98 -16.27 6.17
C PRO A 358 -14.51 -15.82 6.13
N MET A 359 -14.10 -15.01 7.11
CA MET A 359 -12.70 -14.67 7.41
C MET A 359 -12.40 -15.09 8.86
N PRO A 360 -11.15 -15.46 9.20
CA PRO A 360 -10.75 -15.69 10.60
C PRO A 360 -10.59 -14.39 11.40
N VAL A 361 -10.59 -13.23 10.74
CA VAL A 361 -10.42 -11.90 11.34
C VAL A 361 -11.69 -11.05 11.22
N SER A 362 -11.79 -9.99 12.03
CA SER A 362 -12.90 -9.04 11.92
C SER A 362 -12.79 -8.17 10.65
N ASN A 363 -13.93 -7.73 10.12
CA ASN A 363 -13.99 -6.79 8.98
C ASN A 363 -13.25 -5.45 9.26
N LYS A 364 -12.97 -5.10 10.53
CA LYS A 364 -12.17 -3.91 10.87
C LYS A 364 -10.69 -4.05 10.49
N ILE A 365 -10.17 -5.29 10.44
CA ILE A 365 -8.79 -5.63 10.07
C ILE A 365 -8.65 -5.66 8.54
N ALA A 366 -9.46 -6.49 7.86
CA ALA A 366 -9.38 -6.66 6.41
C ALA A 366 -9.57 -5.34 5.63
N VAL A 367 -10.41 -4.42 6.14
CA VAL A 367 -10.61 -3.11 5.50
C VAL A 367 -9.37 -2.20 5.55
N ARG A 368 -8.39 -2.45 6.42
CA ARG A 368 -7.12 -1.69 6.44
C ARG A 368 -6.16 -2.14 5.36
N ALA A 369 -6.05 -3.45 5.11
CA ALA A 369 -5.34 -3.97 3.92
C ALA A 369 -5.94 -3.40 2.62
N LEU A 370 -7.28 -3.41 2.53
CA LEU A 370 -8.02 -2.81 1.43
C LEU A 370 -7.79 -1.29 1.32
N ASN A 371 -7.70 -0.57 2.44
CA ASN A 371 -7.43 0.87 2.42
C ASN A 371 -5.97 1.22 2.11
N VAL A 372 -4.98 0.39 2.46
CA VAL A 372 -3.59 0.53 1.99
C VAL A 372 -3.53 0.36 0.46
N ALA A 373 -4.19 -0.65 -0.10
CA ALA A 373 -4.30 -0.80 -1.56
C ALA A 373 -5.01 0.39 -2.24
N ARG A 374 -5.99 1.02 -1.57
CA ARG A 374 -6.65 2.25 -2.05
C ARG A 374 -5.76 3.49 -1.93
N LEU A 375 -4.92 3.56 -0.89
CA LEU A 375 -3.95 4.63 -0.71
C LEU A 375 -2.92 4.61 -1.84
N VAL A 376 -2.40 3.45 -2.23
CA VAL A 376 -1.53 3.30 -3.42
C VAL A 376 -2.18 3.93 -4.65
N LEU A 377 -3.42 3.54 -4.99
CA LEU A 377 -4.16 4.12 -6.11
C LEU A 377 -4.34 5.65 -6.00
N VAL A 378 -4.41 6.21 -4.78
CA VAL A 378 -4.46 7.66 -4.57
C VAL A 378 -3.08 8.30 -4.80
N LEU A 379 -2.00 7.72 -4.28
CA LEU A 379 -0.63 8.24 -4.38
C LEU A 379 -0.08 8.18 -5.81
N TYR A 380 -0.50 7.22 -6.63
CA TYR A 380 -0.07 7.05 -8.03
C TYR A 380 -1.16 7.43 -9.06
N LYS A 381 -2.17 8.21 -8.66
CA LYS A 381 -3.37 8.49 -9.51
C LYS A 381 -3.08 9.25 -10.82
N LYS A 382 -1.97 9.99 -10.87
CA LYS A 382 -1.58 10.85 -12.02
C LYS A 382 -0.08 10.77 -12.30
N ASP A 383 0.69 10.71 -11.22
CA ASP A 383 2.13 10.75 -11.12
C ASP A 383 2.47 10.28 -9.68
N ASP A 384 3.75 10.16 -9.31
CA ASP A 384 4.16 9.91 -7.92
C ASP A 384 3.87 11.14 -7.05
N GLY A 385 2.71 11.11 -6.41
CA GLY A 385 2.24 12.15 -5.50
C GLY A 385 2.89 12.11 -4.12
N PHE A 386 3.67 11.08 -3.77
CA PHE A 386 4.37 11.02 -2.48
C PHE A 386 5.73 11.72 -2.56
N THR A 387 6.52 11.44 -3.60
CA THR A 387 7.77 12.18 -3.86
C THR A 387 7.48 13.59 -4.38
N ARG A 388 6.49 13.78 -5.26
CA ARG A 388 6.14 15.09 -5.87
C ARG A 388 4.72 15.58 -5.51
N PRO A 389 4.46 15.86 -4.21
CA PRO A 389 3.11 16.17 -3.72
C PRO A 389 2.50 17.45 -4.29
N GLU A 390 3.29 18.40 -4.77
CA GLU A 390 2.81 19.60 -5.50
C GLU A 390 2.03 19.32 -6.79
N LEU A 391 2.20 18.15 -7.41
CA LEU A 391 1.52 17.85 -8.68
C LEU A 391 0.01 17.60 -8.51
N PHE A 392 -0.41 17.11 -7.34
CA PHE A 392 -1.83 16.97 -6.97
C PHE A 392 -2.10 16.61 -5.50
N LEU A 393 -1.14 16.05 -4.75
CA LEU A 393 -1.40 15.56 -3.39
C LEU A 393 -1.60 16.71 -2.39
N LYS A 394 -0.85 17.82 -2.50
CA LYS A 394 -1.06 19.05 -1.70
C LYS A 394 -2.49 19.57 -1.82
N ASP A 395 -3.08 19.42 -3.00
CA ASP A 395 -4.46 19.77 -3.33
C ASP A 395 -5.49 18.86 -2.63
N ALA A 396 -5.14 17.61 -2.32
CA ALA A 396 -5.96 16.67 -1.57
C ALA A 396 -5.78 16.85 -0.05
N ILE A 397 -4.53 17.03 0.40
CA ILE A 397 -4.14 17.40 1.77
C ILE A 397 -4.90 18.65 2.20
N ALA A 398 -4.86 19.74 1.42
CA ALA A 398 -5.56 20.98 1.74
C ALA A 398 -7.08 20.81 1.88
N LYS A 399 -7.70 19.99 1.02
CA LYS A 399 -9.15 19.72 1.06
C LYS A 399 -9.58 18.79 2.20
N LEU A 400 -8.67 18.04 2.82
CA LEU A 400 -8.95 17.21 3.99
C LEU A 400 -8.55 17.87 5.32
N LEU A 401 -7.46 18.65 5.33
CA LEU A 401 -6.77 19.07 6.54
C LEU A 401 -6.60 20.60 6.69
N ILE A 402 -7.03 21.42 5.72
CA ILE A 402 -6.91 22.90 5.81
C ILE A 402 -8.25 23.60 5.56
N HIS A 403 -9.01 23.17 4.57
CA HIS A 403 -10.24 23.84 4.15
C HIS A 403 -11.49 23.12 4.70
N PRO A 404 -12.28 23.75 5.59
CA PRO A 404 -13.57 23.21 6.02
C PRO A 404 -14.62 23.37 4.92
N ILE A 405 -15.66 22.53 4.97
CA ILE A 405 -16.82 22.68 4.09
C ILE A 405 -17.69 23.83 4.61
N PRO A 406 -18.06 24.83 3.78
CA PRO A 406 -18.90 25.94 4.21
C PRO A 406 -20.23 25.47 4.79
N LEU A 407 -20.55 25.92 6.00
CA LEU A 407 -21.84 25.68 6.64
C LEU A 407 -22.87 26.68 6.11
N CYS A 408 -24.02 26.18 5.66
CA CYS A 408 -25.16 27.04 5.33
C CYS A 408 -25.81 27.51 6.64
N HIS A 409 -26.04 28.82 6.76
CA HIS A 409 -26.73 29.44 7.88
C HIS A 409 -28.25 29.34 7.72
#